data_AF-A0AAJ5WNG2-F1
#
_entry.id   AF-A0AAJ5WNG2-F1
#
_cell.length_a   1.000
_cell.length_b   1.000
_cell.length_c   1.000
_cell.angle_alpha   90.00
_cell.angle_beta   90.00
_cell.angle_gamma   90.00
#
_symmetry.space_group_name_H-M   'P 1'
#
loop_
_entity.id
_entity.type
_entity.pdbx_description
1 polymer ?
#
loop_
_entity_poly.entity_id
_entity_poly.type
_entity_poly.pdbx_seq_one_letter_code
_entity_poly.pdbx_strand_id
1 'polypeptide(L)'
;MKKISLSLTLLCVFTILHAQQPYVYTLKADSVKITNSCDTAELILENRTQQVNGFLFNKGNGRTEFRKPLQLNDSMLVMGYDTFLIRGTGNWWSVKGNGGTTQANNFIGTTDNVGLVFRTNNTPRLTIANNAMLHQMGYYGLHIYDTVTKEEGGISLYAAAPVRGRITFGRYGGIRTTGTIAAGMTALTINTGSAKPVTGTVNALVISGQLLTAAGNAEYNSVRLAGIINHGDQGVGIARGLYIDQELVTVNNYRALEVEKGKTLLKDTLALPNILSKSDTATYKPLAIDASGNIVKMTAWKPAGSRVSITVAGASYTVPANVDVVFVNYSTGQATITLPAGTLDREITIKNLSSSNTVLLSGLDTNESNSLATRGAITVKYTGSSWMGISRY
;
A
#
# COMPACT_ATOMS: atom_id res chain seq x y z
N MET A 1 -64.26 89.67 -80.78
CA MET A 1 -62.82 89.42 -81.00
C MET A 1 -62.07 88.89 -79.77
N LYS A 2 -62.30 89.39 -78.53
CA LYS A 2 -61.59 88.93 -77.32
C LYS A 2 -61.79 87.44 -76.94
N LYS A 3 -62.95 86.85 -77.21
CA LYS A 3 -63.24 85.43 -76.89
C LYS A 3 -62.52 84.42 -77.80
N ILE A 4 -62.28 84.77 -79.07
CA ILE A 4 -61.58 83.91 -80.04
C ILE A 4 -60.08 83.90 -79.75
N SER A 5 -59.52 85.05 -79.37
CA SER A 5 -58.11 85.15 -78.96
C SER A 5 -57.82 84.27 -77.73
N LEU A 6 -58.69 84.28 -76.72
CA LEU A 6 -58.50 83.47 -75.51
C LEU A 6 -58.58 81.95 -75.79
N SER A 7 -59.49 81.51 -76.66
CA SER A 7 -59.56 80.10 -77.07
C SER A 7 -58.33 79.65 -77.84
N LEU A 8 -57.77 80.50 -78.71
CA LEU A 8 -56.57 80.15 -79.48
C LEU A 8 -55.33 80.10 -78.57
N THR A 9 -55.22 81.01 -77.61
CA THR A 9 -54.14 80.95 -76.60
C THR A 9 -54.27 79.71 -75.72
N LEU A 10 -55.49 79.33 -75.29
CA LEU A 10 -55.70 78.12 -74.49
C LEU A 10 -55.41 76.85 -75.29
N LEU A 11 -55.72 76.81 -76.60
CA LEU A 11 -55.40 75.70 -77.49
C LEU A 11 -53.89 75.55 -77.70
N CYS A 12 -53.16 76.66 -77.84
CA CYS A 12 -51.69 76.66 -77.92
C CYS A 12 -51.04 76.24 -76.60
N VAL A 13 -51.61 76.60 -75.43
CA VAL A 13 -51.10 76.12 -74.13
C VAL A 13 -51.35 74.62 -73.95
N PHE A 14 -52.48 74.09 -74.45
CA PHE A 14 -52.76 72.66 -74.44
C PHE A 14 -51.79 71.85 -75.31
N THR A 15 -51.35 72.37 -76.47
CA THR A 15 -50.38 71.65 -77.31
C THR A 15 -48.96 71.68 -76.75
N ILE A 16 -48.58 72.73 -76.01
CA ILE A 16 -47.26 72.81 -75.35
C ILE A 16 -47.20 71.89 -74.10
N LEU A 17 -48.33 71.65 -73.42
CA LEU A 17 -48.40 70.75 -72.26
C LEU A 17 -48.31 69.24 -72.60
N HIS A 18 -48.50 68.86 -73.87
CA HIS A 18 -48.34 67.46 -74.31
C HIS A 18 -46.90 67.08 -74.68
N ALA A 19 -45.97 68.05 -74.69
CA ALA A 19 -44.59 67.84 -75.15
C ALA A 19 -43.61 67.57 -74.00
N GLN A 20 -43.92 66.60 -73.12
CA GLN A 20 -42.91 65.97 -72.26
C GLN A 20 -43.22 64.48 -72.06
N GLN A 21 -43.43 63.74 -73.15
CA GLN A 21 -43.33 62.29 -73.08
C GLN A 21 -41.84 61.89 -73.07
N PRO A 22 -41.37 61.09 -72.11
CA PRO A 22 -39.99 60.62 -72.09
C PRO A 22 -39.75 59.75 -73.33
N TYR A 23 -38.73 60.09 -74.13
CA TYR A 23 -38.30 59.27 -75.25
C TYR A 23 -37.82 57.91 -74.73
N VAL A 24 -38.49 56.83 -75.17
CA VAL A 24 -38.07 55.45 -74.87
C VAL A 24 -37.31 54.92 -76.07
N TYR A 25 -35.99 54.85 -75.96
CA TYR A 25 -35.16 54.16 -76.95
C TYR A 25 -35.22 52.66 -76.67
N THR A 26 -35.67 51.88 -77.65
CA THR A 26 -35.84 50.43 -77.52
C THR A 26 -34.80 49.71 -78.36
N LEU A 27 -34.03 48.82 -77.74
CA LEU A 27 -33.21 47.84 -78.44
C LEU A 27 -34.04 46.57 -78.62
N LYS A 28 -34.31 46.17 -79.86
CA LYS A 28 -35.07 44.97 -80.18
C LYS A 28 -34.14 43.90 -80.75
N ALA A 29 -33.53 43.12 -79.86
CA ALA A 29 -32.68 41.98 -80.19
C ALA A 29 -32.69 40.96 -79.04
N ASP A 30 -32.56 39.67 -79.36
CA ASP A 30 -32.46 38.59 -78.34
C ASP A 30 -31.11 38.60 -77.63
N SER A 31 -30.09 39.16 -78.28
CA SER A 31 -28.75 39.33 -77.72
C SER A 31 -28.17 40.64 -78.23
N VAL A 32 -27.69 41.47 -77.29
CA VAL A 32 -26.97 42.70 -77.61
C VAL A 32 -25.49 42.45 -77.35
N LYS A 33 -24.70 42.40 -78.42
CA LYS A 33 -23.25 42.30 -78.33
C LYS A 33 -22.65 43.70 -78.46
N ILE A 34 -21.99 44.16 -77.40
CA ILE A 34 -21.26 45.43 -77.39
C ILE A 34 -19.78 45.07 -77.45
N THR A 35 -19.13 45.39 -78.57
CA THR A 35 -17.70 45.13 -78.79
C THR A 35 -17.05 46.31 -79.45
N ASN A 36 -15.79 46.55 -79.09
CA ASN A 36 -14.91 47.51 -79.73
C ASN A 36 -13.69 46.71 -80.25
N SER A 37 -13.23 47.04 -81.46
CA SER A 37 -12.16 46.32 -82.15
C SER A 37 -10.75 46.78 -81.74
N CYS A 38 -10.61 47.93 -81.08
CA CYS A 38 -9.31 48.46 -80.65
C CYS A 38 -9.21 48.77 -79.15
N ASP A 39 -10.33 48.84 -78.42
CA ASP A 39 -10.35 49.21 -77.00
C ASP A 39 -11.40 48.44 -76.18
N THR A 40 -11.57 48.81 -74.91
CA THR A 40 -12.60 48.24 -74.01
C THR A 40 -13.97 48.78 -74.40
N ALA A 41 -14.92 47.87 -74.64
CA ALA A 41 -16.34 48.22 -74.75
C ALA A 41 -16.97 48.22 -73.36
N GLU A 42 -17.63 49.32 -72.98
CA GLU A 42 -18.33 49.47 -71.71
C GLU A 42 -19.84 49.67 -71.95
N LEU A 43 -20.66 49.02 -71.12
CA LEU A 43 -22.09 49.29 -71.01
C LEU A 43 -22.34 50.06 -69.71
N ILE A 44 -22.62 51.36 -69.84
CA ILE A 44 -22.99 52.20 -68.71
C ILE A 44 -24.52 52.21 -68.59
N LEU A 45 -25.06 51.69 -67.48
CA LEU A 45 -26.49 51.71 -67.17
C LEU A 45 -26.78 52.73 -66.08
N GLU A 46 -27.15 53.94 -66.48
CA GLU A 46 -27.56 55.01 -65.57
C GLU A 46 -29.09 55.14 -65.55
N ASN A 47 -29.66 55.21 -64.36
CA ASN A 47 -31.07 55.49 -64.15
C ASN A 47 -31.22 56.56 -63.06
N ARG A 48 -32.45 56.99 -62.75
CA ARG A 48 -32.75 58.01 -61.72
C ARG A 48 -32.35 57.64 -60.28
N THR A 49 -31.85 56.42 -60.06
CA THR A 49 -31.39 55.91 -58.76
C THR A 49 -29.87 55.66 -58.78
N GLN A 50 -29.13 56.30 -59.68
CA GLN A 50 -27.68 56.15 -59.85
C GLN A 50 -26.85 56.45 -58.59
N GLN A 51 -27.41 57.20 -57.63
CA GLN A 51 -26.77 57.45 -56.33
C GLN A 51 -26.92 56.30 -55.33
N VAL A 52 -27.71 55.27 -55.65
CA VAL A 52 -27.91 54.10 -54.80
C VAL A 52 -26.85 53.07 -55.10
N ASN A 53 -25.86 52.94 -54.21
CA ASN A 53 -24.92 51.82 -54.25
C ASN A 53 -25.67 50.51 -53.94
N GLY A 54 -26.01 49.74 -54.97
CA GLY A 54 -26.85 48.53 -54.86
C GLY A 54 -26.88 47.72 -56.16
N PHE A 55 -27.77 46.74 -56.22
CA PHE A 55 -27.93 45.90 -57.41
C PHE A 55 -29.08 46.39 -58.29
N LEU A 56 -29.06 46.02 -59.57
CA LEU A 56 -30.15 46.33 -60.50
C LEU A 56 -31.37 45.45 -60.16
N PHE A 57 -32.39 46.05 -59.56
CA PHE A 57 -33.61 45.38 -59.15
C PHE A 57 -34.74 45.65 -60.16
N ASN A 58 -35.38 44.58 -60.63
CA ASN A 58 -36.57 44.68 -61.47
C ASN A 58 -37.80 45.02 -60.59
N LYS A 59 -38.42 46.18 -60.81
CA LYS A 59 -39.62 46.61 -60.06
C LYS A 59 -40.94 46.06 -60.65
N GLY A 60 -40.87 45.21 -61.66
CA GLY A 60 -41.99 44.79 -62.50
C GLY A 60 -42.07 45.61 -63.79
N ASN A 61 -42.86 45.10 -64.76
CA ASN A 61 -43.12 45.75 -66.05
C ASN A 61 -41.86 46.13 -66.85
N GLY A 62 -40.78 45.35 -66.71
CA GLY A 62 -39.52 45.57 -67.42
C GLY A 62 -38.73 46.81 -66.98
N ARG A 63 -39.09 47.43 -65.85
CA ARG A 63 -38.38 48.60 -65.30
C ARG A 63 -37.42 48.20 -64.20
N THR A 64 -36.22 48.77 -64.23
CA THR A 64 -35.18 48.51 -63.25
C THR A 64 -34.83 49.76 -62.44
N GLU A 65 -34.41 49.56 -61.19
CA GLU A 65 -33.78 50.58 -60.36
C GLU A 65 -32.57 50.00 -59.62
N PHE A 66 -31.65 50.84 -59.19
CA PHE A 66 -30.65 50.41 -58.22
C PHE A 66 -31.28 50.37 -56.84
N ARG A 67 -31.20 49.21 -56.19
CA ARG A 67 -31.75 49.00 -54.86
C ARG A 67 -30.70 48.44 -53.93
N LYS A 68 -30.62 49.03 -52.73
CA LYS A 68 -29.82 48.44 -51.66
C LYS A 68 -30.47 47.13 -51.23
N PRO A 69 -29.68 46.08 -51.02
CA PRO A 69 -30.20 44.89 -50.36
C PRO A 69 -30.74 45.22 -48.96
N LEU A 70 -31.75 44.48 -48.51
CA LEU A 70 -32.24 44.58 -47.14
C LEU A 70 -31.41 43.66 -46.25
N GLN A 71 -30.63 44.22 -45.34
CA GLN A 71 -29.95 43.44 -44.31
C GLN A 71 -30.98 43.04 -43.24
N LEU A 72 -31.17 41.73 -43.06
CA LEU A 72 -32.03 41.20 -41.99
C LEU A 72 -31.26 41.02 -40.68
N ASN A 73 -29.98 40.62 -40.78
CA ASN A 73 -29.03 40.49 -39.68
C ASN A 73 -27.59 40.47 -40.22
N ASP A 74 -26.60 40.21 -39.36
CA ASP A 74 -25.17 40.21 -39.69
C ASP A 74 -24.74 39.17 -40.75
N SER A 75 -25.59 38.20 -41.09
CA SER A 75 -25.26 37.12 -42.04
C SER A 75 -26.34 36.90 -43.10
N MET A 76 -27.39 37.73 -43.13
CA MET A 76 -28.51 37.56 -44.06
C MET A 76 -28.86 38.84 -44.77
N LEU A 77 -28.84 38.74 -46.10
CA LEU A 77 -29.15 39.81 -47.02
C LEU A 77 -30.32 39.36 -47.90
N VAL A 78 -31.36 40.19 -48.03
CA VAL A 78 -32.50 39.94 -48.94
C VAL A 78 -32.32 40.77 -50.20
N MET A 79 -32.34 40.10 -51.34
CA MET A 79 -32.29 40.71 -52.66
C MET A 79 -33.55 40.31 -53.44
N GLY A 80 -34.54 41.20 -53.47
CA GLY A 80 -35.84 40.88 -54.06
C GLY A 80 -36.62 39.88 -53.22
N TYR A 81 -37.01 38.75 -53.82
CA TYR A 81 -37.70 37.64 -53.12
C TYR A 81 -36.76 36.53 -52.66
N ASP A 82 -35.49 36.56 -53.09
CA ASP A 82 -34.48 35.57 -52.74
C ASP A 82 -33.67 36.05 -51.52
N THR A 83 -33.34 35.09 -50.65
CA THR A 83 -32.41 35.32 -49.55
C THR A 83 -31.01 34.88 -49.98
N PHE A 84 -30.05 35.80 -49.92
CA PHE A 84 -28.64 35.47 -50.07
C PHE A 84 -28.04 35.31 -48.68
N LEU A 85 -27.69 34.06 -48.33
CA LEU A 85 -27.04 33.75 -47.08
C LEU A 85 -25.54 34.07 -47.19
N ILE A 86 -25.12 35.17 -46.56
CA ILE A 86 -23.71 35.46 -46.37
C ILE A 86 -23.30 34.71 -45.11
N ARG A 87 -22.83 33.46 -45.26
CA ARG A 87 -22.24 32.74 -44.11
C ARG A 87 -21.03 33.55 -43.67
N GLY A 88 -21.14 34.25 -42.55
CA GLY A 88 -20.01 34.96 -41.96
C GLY A 88 -18.82 34.00 -41.87
N THR A 89 -17.67 34.41 -42.39
CA THR A 89 -16.45 33.60 -42.50
C THR A 89 -15.77 33.35 -41.15
N GLY A 90 -16.52 33.35 -40.06
CA GLY A 90 -16.01 33.08 -38.72
C GLY A 90 -15.66 31.61 -38.56
N ASN A 91 -14.51 31.33 -37.94
CA ASN A 91 -14.14 29.99 -37.53
C ASN A 91 -14.87 29.67 -36.22
N TRP A 92 -16.09 29.15 -36.31
CA TRP A 92 -16.91 28.76 -35.16
C TRP A 92 -16.64 27.31 -34.74
N TRP A 93 -16.85 26.99 -33.47
CA TRP A 93 -16.89 25.60 -33.02
C TRP A 93 -18.30 25.03 -33.19
N SER A 94 -18.43 23.99 -34.01
CA SER A 94 -19.72 23.31 -34.22
C SER A 94 -20.09 22.43 -33.03
N VAL A 95 -21.37 22.40 -32.67
CA VAL A 95 -21.92 21.48 -31.65
C VAL A 95 -21.84 20.00 -32.07
N LYS A 96 -21.63 19.73 -33.36
CA LYS A 96 -21.38 18.38 -33.90
C LYS A 96 -19.89 18.10 -34.14
N GLY A 97 -19.01 19.03 -33.78
CA GLY A 97 -17.58 18.97 -34.05
C GLY A 97 -17.16 19.59 -35.39
N ASN A 98 -15.88 19.95 -35.46
CA ASN A 98 -15.23 20.51 -36.64
C ASN A 98 -14.26 19.47 -37.24
N GLY A 99 -14.24 19.34 -38.57
CA GLY A 99 -13.22 18.57 -39.29
C GLY A 99 -12.05 19.43 -39.74
N GLY A 100 -10.90 18.80 -40.06
CA GLY A 100 -9.74 19.48 -40.67
C GLY A 100 -8.96 20.43 -39.75
N THR A 101 -9.03 20.22 -38.43
CA THR A 101 -8.33 21.06 -37.44
C THR A 101 -6.86 20.67 -37.25
N THR A 102 -6.05 21.62 -36.79
CA THR A 102 -4.67 21.39 -36.32
C THR A 102 -4.50 21.94 -34.91
N GLN A 103 -3.76 21.22 -34.04
CA GLN A 103 -3.62 21.59 -32.63
C GLN A 103 -2.99 22.99 -32.43
N ALA A 104 -2.06 23.39 -33.31
CA ALA A 104 -1.37 24.68 -33.20
C ALA A 104 -2.26 25.88 -33.55
N ASN A 105 -3.24 25.71 -34.45
CA ASN A 105 -4.00 26.83 -35.02
C ASN A 105 -5.48 26.82 -34.64
N ASN A 106 -6.02 25.70 -34.16
CA ASN A 106 -7.44 25.55 -33.88
C ASN A 106 -7.64 25.00 -32.47
N PHE A 107 -8.20 25.83 -31.58
CA PHE A 107 -8.46 25.45 -30.20
C PHE A 107 -9.71 26.14 -29.67
N ILE A 108 -10.33 25.52 -28.66
CA ILE A 108 -11.32 26.17 -27.81
C ILE A 108 -10.55 26.73 -26.61
N GLY A 109 -10.43 28.05 -26.53
CA GLY A 109 -9.63 28.70 -25.49
C GLY A 109 -9.57 30.19 -25.65
N THR A 110 -8.71 30.80 -24.84
CA THR A 110 -8.39 32.22 -24.83
C THR A 110 -6.95 32.41 -25.32
N THR A 111 -6.68 33.56 -25.95
CA THR A 111 -5.32 33.97 -26.37
C THR A 111 -4.66 34.93 -25.38
N ASP A 112 -5.38 35.35 -24.35
CA ASP A 112 -4.93 36.23 -23.28
C ASP A 112 -4.83 35.49 -21.95
N ASN A 113 -4.40 36.18 -20.90
CA ASN A 113 -4.18 35.61 -19.57
C ASN A 113 -5.49 35.45 -18.75
N VAL A 114 -6.57 35.04 -19.41
CA VAL A 114 -7.91 34.86 -18.84
C VAL A 114 -8.33 33.40 -18.95
N GLY A 115 -8.97 32.84 -17.92
CA GLY A 115 -9.40 31.45 -17.92
C GLY A 115 -10.61 31.18 -18.82
N LEU A 116 -10.68 29.96 -19.38
CA LEU A 116 -11.83 29.46 -20.12
C LEU A 116 -12.82 28.77 -19.16
N VAL A 117 -14.10 29.16 -19.19
CA VAL A 117 -15.13 28.62 -18.28
C VAL A 117 -16.27 27.98 -19.07
N PHE A 118 -16.51 26.70 -18.82
CA PHE A 118 -17.69 25.98 -19.29
C PHE A 118 -18.83 26.14 -18.29
N ARG A 119 -20.00 26.59 -18.76
CA ARG A 119 -21.18 26.88 -17.94
C ARG A 119 -22.40 26.09 -18.39
N THR A 120 -23.33 25.85 -17.47
CA THR A 120 -24.69 25.38 -17.75
C THR A 120 -25.66 26.30 -17.02
N ASN A 121 -26.62 26.89 -17.73
CA ASN A 121 -27.55 27.88 -17.16
C ASN A 121 -26.81 28.99 -16.40
N ASN A 122 -25.80 29.61 -17.05
CA ASN A 122 -24.92 30.63 -16.49
C ASN A 122 -24.12 30.22 -15.22
N THR A 123 -24.20 28.96 -14.79
CA THR A 123 -23.46 28.44 -13.64
C THR A 123 -22.17 27.78 -14.11
N PRO A 124 -20.98 28.21 -13.65
CA PRO A 124 -19.71 27.53 -13.92
C PRO A 124 -19.74 26.05 -13.51
N ARG A 125 -19.28 25.17 -14.39
CA ARG A 125 -19.12 23.72 -14.13
C ARG A 125 -17.66 23.30 -14.20
N LEU A 126 -16.91 23.88 -15.14
CA LEU A 126 -15.49 23.60 -15.35
C LEU A 126 -14.77 24.90 -15.72
N THR A 127 -13.58 25.12 -15.16
CA THR A 127 -12.72 26.24 -15.50
C THR A 127 -11.31 25.73 -15.78
N ILE A 128 -10.77 26.10 -16.94
CA ILE A 128 -9.33 26.05 -17.20
C ILE A 128 -8.79 27.41 -16.77
N ALA A 129 -8.15 27.46 -15.62
CA ALA A 129 -7.60 28.69 -15.06
C ALA A 129 -6.33 29.11 -15.82
N ASN A 130 -6.00 30.39 -15.70
CA ASN A 130 -4.84 31.00 -16.39
C ASN A 130 -3.47 30.52 -15.84
N ASN A 131 -3.46 29.79 -14.73
CA ASN A 131 -2.29 29.16 -14.13
C ASN A 131 -2.18 27.65 -14.45
N ALA A 132 -2.78 27.21 -15.56
CA ALA A 132 -2.82 25.82 -16.01
C ALA A 132 -3.50 24.84 -15.01
N MET A 133 -4.32 25.35 -14.09
CA MET A 133 -5.14 24.51 -13.22
C MET A 133 -6.52 24.23 -13.83
N LEU A 134 -6.98 22.99 -13.65
CA LEU A 134 -8.37 22.63 -13.92
C LEU A 134 -9.16 22.75 -12.62
N HIS A 135 -10.08 23.71 -12.55
CA HIS A 135 -11.01 23.83 -11.45
C HIS A 135 -12.38 23.27 -11.84
N GLN A 136 -12.86 22.29 -11.10
CA GLN A 136 -14.25 21.89 -11.17
C GLN A 136 -15.06 22.71 -10.16
N MET A 137 -16.23 23.18 -10.58
CA MET A 137 -17.10 24.01 -9.77
C MET A 137 -18.36 23.21 -9.41
N GLY A 138 -18.57 22.91 -8.12
CA GLY A 138 -19.76 22.21 -7.61
C GLY A 138 -19.50 21.32 -6.37
N TYR A 139 -20.57 20.75 -5.82
CA TYR A 139 -20.54 19.88 -4.63
C TYR A 139 -19.98 18.47 -4.88
N TYR A 140 -19.91 18.04 -6.14
CA TYR A 140 -19.40 16.72 -6.53
C TYR A 140 -17.98 16.87 -7.06
N GLY A 141 -17.03 16.08 -6.55
CA GLY A 141 -15.62 16.11 -6.99
C GLY A 141 -15.42 15.64 -8.44
N LEU A 142 -14.17 15.71 -8.92
CA LEU A 142 -13.86 15.47 -10.33
C LEU A 142 -14.00 13.97 -10.58
N HIS A 143 -15.05 13.60 -11.29
CA HIS A 143 -15.29 12.21 -11.62
C HIS A 143 -14.48 11.85 -12.86
N ILE A 144 -13.30 11.26 -12.67
CA ILE A 144 -12.53 10.66 -13.74
C ILE A 144 -12.94 9.19 -13.82
N TYR A 145 -13.85 8.87 -14.75
CA TYR A 145 -14.09 7.49 -15.14
C TYR A 145 -13.14 7.14 -16.27
N ASP A 146 -12.25 6.19 -16.03
CA ASP A 146 -11.46 5.56 -17.08
C ASP A 146 -11.76 4.07 -17.08
N THR A 147 -12.19 3.55 -18.24
CA THR A 147 -12.30 2.11 -18.48
C THR A 147 -11.02 1.68 -19.17
N VAL A 148 -9.96 1.50 -18.39
CA VAL A 148 -8.68 1.00 -18.89
C VAL A 148 -8.87 -0.46 -19.33
N THR A 149 -9.02 -0.67 -20.63
CA THR A 149 -9.13 -2.00 -21.27
C THR A 149 -7.80 -2.49 -21.87
N LYS A 150 -6.76 -1.65 -21.86
CA LYS A 150 -5.43 -1.96 -22.40
C LYS A 150 -4.37 -1.70 -21.34
N GLU A 151 -3.32 -2.50 -21.35
CA GLU A 151 -2.26 -2.59 -20.33
C GLU A 151 -1.50 -1.28 -20.03
N GLU A 152 -1.75 -0.19 -20.77
CA GLU A 152 -1.02 1.08 -20.67
C GLU A 152 -1.86 2.27 -20.15
N GLY A 153 -3.16 2.10 -19.86
CA GLY A 153 -4.00 3.19 -19.32
C GLY A 153 -3.91 3.29 -17.80
N GLY A 154 -3.80 4.50 -17.25
CA GLY A 154 -3.80 4.70 -15.80
C GLY A 154 -4.01 6.15 -15.40
N ILE A 155 -4.78 6.36 -14.33
CA ILE A 155 -4.92 7.68 -13.71
C ILE A 155 -3.68 7.95 -12.86
N SER A 156 -2.75 8.73 -13.40
CA SER A 156 -1.53 9.16 -12.70
C SER A 156 -1.77 10.48 -11.97
N LEU A 157 -1.51 10.51 -10.66
CA LEU A 157 -1.48 11.73 -9.85
C LEU A 157 -0.03 12.14 -9.65
N TYR A 158 0.46 13.05 -10.50
CA TYR A 158 1.82 13.58 -10.41
C TYR A 158 1.83 14.92 -9.66
N ALA A 159 2.79 15.10 -8.75
CA ALA A 159 3.07 16.37 -8.10
C ALA A 159 4.56 16.68 -8.23
N ALA A 160 4.89 17.81 -8.87
CA ALA A 160 6.27 18.25 -9.10
C ALA A 160 7.01 18.72 -7.83
N ALA A 161 6.30 18.85 -6.71
CA ALA A 161 6.82 19.25 -5.40
C ALA A 161 6.13 18.43 -4.30
N PRO A 162 6.69 18.34 -3.08
CA PRO A 162 6.06 17.63 -1.97
C PRO A 162 4.62 18.09 -1.77
N VAL A 163 3.66 17.17 -1.91
CA VAL A 163 2.25 17.46 -1.68
C VAL A 163 2.08 17.74 -0.19
N ARG A 164 1.97 19.02 0.19
CA ARG A 164 1.62 19.44 1.57
C ARG A 164 0.14 19.19 1.90
N GLY A 165 -0.64 18.73 0.93
CA GLY A 165 -2.05 18.36 1.08
C GLY A 165 -2.25 16.86 1.31
N ARG A 166 -3.44 16.51 1.83
CA ARG A 166 -3.87 15.12 2.02
C ARG A 166 -4.65 14.65 0.79
N ILE A 167 -4.24 13.55 0.17
CA ILE A 167 -5.09 12.83 -0.79
C ILE A 167 -6.16 12.11 0.04
N THR A 168 -7.39 12.63 0.00
CA THR A 168 -8.51 12.06 0.76
C THR A 168 -9.46 11.38 -0.22
N PHE A 169 -9.56 10.06 -0.15
CA PHE A 169 -10.66 9.35 -0.79
C PHE A 169 -11.92 9.59 0.07
N GLY A 170 -13.04 9.98 -0.56
CA GLY A 170 -14.27 10.32 0.16
C GLY A 170 -14.88 9.13 0.93
N ARG A 171 -16.03 9.33 1.59
CA ARG A 171 -16.74 8.33 2.42
C ARG A 171 -16.97 6.96 1.74
N TYR A 172 -16.97 6.92 0.41
CA TYR A 172 -17.09 5.70 -0.40
C TYR A 172 -15.92 5.50 -1.39
N GLY A 173 -14.92 6.38 -1.36
CA GLY A 173 -13.71 6.26 -2.15
C GLY A 173 -12.76 5.27 -1.50
N GLY A 174 -12.53 4.15 -2.16
CA GLY A 174 -11.47 3.21 -1.79
C GLY A 174 -10.59 2.96 -3.00
N ILE A 175 -9.31 2.66 -2.75
CA ILE A 175 -8.42 2.15 -3.80
C ILE A 175 -8.84 0.69 -4.05
N ARG A 176 -9.62 0.45 -5.11
CA ARG A 176 -9.93 -0.90 -5.59
C ARG A 176 -8.98 -1.23 -6.74
N THR A 177 -7.87 -1.88 -6.43
CA THR A 177 -6.97 -2.41 -7.45
C THR A 177 -7.16 -3.92 -7.56
N THR A 178 -7.13 -4.44 -8.79
CA THR A 178 -6.94 -5.87 -9.07
C THR A 178 -5.45 -6.24 -9.12
N GLY A 179 -4.56 -5.25 -9.28
CA GLY A 179 -3.11 -5.40 -9.26
C GLY A 179 -2.42 -4.87 -7.99
N THR A 180 -1.10 -5.02 -7.96
CA THR A 180 -0.21 -4.66 -6.85
C THR A 180 -0.24 -3.17 -6.52
N ILE A 181 -0.36 -2.81 -5.24
CA ILE A 181 -0.18 -1.44 -4.75
C ILE A 181 1.28 -1.24 -4.36
N ALA A 182 2.07 -0.60 -5.22
CA ALA A 182 3.45 -0.19 -4.88
C ALA A 182 3.40 1.14 -4.10
N ALA A 183 3.60 1.08 -2.78
CA ALA A 183 3.63 2.27 -1.94
C ALA A 183 5.08 2.59 -1.52
N GLY A 184 5.65 3.66 -2.08
CA GLY A 184 6.96 4.21 -1.65
C GLY A 184 6.87 5.14 -0.44
N MET A 185 5.91 4.95 0.45
CA MET A 185 5.61 5.91 1.53
C MET A 185 5.95 5.38 2.93
N THR A 186 6.22 6.33 3.84
CA THR A 186 6.55 6.13 5.26
C THR A 186 5.48 5.38 6.07
N ALA A 187 4.21 5.37 5.62
CA ALA A 187 3.16 4.55 6.19
C ALA A 187 2.07 4.21 5.16
N LEU A 188 1.63 2.94 5.11
CA LEU A 188 0.51 2.48 4.30
C LEU A 188 -0.57 1.93 5.25
N THR A 189 -1.77 2.53 5.22
CA THR A 189 -2.95 2.02 5.94
C THR A 189 -3.88 1.34 4.95
N ILE A 190 -4.04 0.03 5.08
CA ILE A 190 -4.96 -0.77 4.26
C ILE A 190 -6.15 -1.17 5.14
N ASN A 191 -7.31 -0.62 4.83
CA ASN A 191 -8.56 -0.95 5.50
C ASN A 191 -9.44 -1.75 4.51
N THR A 192 -9.19 -3.05 4.39
CA THR A 192 -9.95 -3.93 3.49
C THR A 192 -10.78 -4.92 4.29
N GLY A 193 -12.05 -5.07 3.94
CA GLY A 193 -12.93 -6.14 4.44
C GLY A 193 -12.62 -7.52 3.85
N SER A 194 -11.53 -7.67 3.09
CA SER A 194 -11.11 -8.94 2.47
C SER A 194 -9.60 -8.93 2.21
N ALA A 195 -8.97 -10.10 2.29
CA ALA A 195 -7.51 -10.27 2.20
C ALA A 195 -6.95 -9.87 0.82
N LYS A 196 -5.86 -9.07 0.78
CA LYS A 196 -5.17 -8.67 -0.46
C LYS A 196 -3.64 -8.66 -0.32
N PRO A 197 -2.92 -9.08 -1.37
CA PRO A 197 -1.45 -9.07 -1.39
C PRO A 197 -0.86 -7.66 -1.46
N VAL A 198 0.13 -7.40 -0.62
CA VAL A 198 0.97 -6.19 -0.62
C VAL A 198 2.40 -6.60 -1.00
N THR A 199 3.04 -5.84 -1.89
CA THR A 199 4.42 -6.08 -2.33
C THR A 199 5.19 -4.75 -2.29
N GLY A 200 6.34 -4.69 -1.60
CA GLY A 200 7.18 -3.49 -1.48
C GLY A 200 7.72 -3.24 -0.07
N THR A 201 8.64 -2.27 0.06
CA THR A 201 9.21 -1.84 1.36
C THR A 201 8.33 -0.77 2.00
N VAL A 202 7.70 -1.06 3.14
CA VAL A 202 6.87 -0.10 3.88
C VAL A 202 7.46 0.10 5.27
N ASN A 203 7.70 1.36 5.68
CA ASN A 203 8.26 1.67 7.00
C ASN A 203 7.29 1.36 8.16
N ALA A 204 5.99 1.58 7.96
CA ALA A 204 4.95 1.21 8.90
C ALA A 204 3.69 0.72 8.14
N LEU A 205 3.29 -0.53 8.37
CA LEU A 205 2.09 -1.12 7.81
C LEU A 205 1.06 -1.31 8.92
N VAL A 206 -0.07 -0.59 8.83
CA VAL A 206 -1.20 -0.72 9.76
C VAL A 206 -2.37 -1.36 9.02
N ILE A 207 -2.75 -2.55 9.47
CA ILE A 207 -3.84 -3.34 8.87
C ILE A 207 -4.91 -3.58 9.94
N SER A 208 -6.14 -3.17 9.63
CA SER A 208 -7.33 -3.38 10.47
C SER A 208 -8.16 -4.60 10.01
N GLY A 209 -7.56 -5.53 9.27
CA GLY A 209 -8.18 -6.73 8.69
C GLY A 209 -7.19 -7.90 8.49
N GLN A 210 -7.42 -8.75 7.49
CA GLN A 210 -6.58 -9.94 7.20
C GLN A 210 -5.46 -9.61 6.19
N LEU A 211 -4.20 -9.88 6.53
CA LEU A 211 -3.04 -9.78 5.62
C LEU A 211 -2.80 -11.13 4.91
N LEU A 212 -2.79 -11.13 3.57
CA LEU A 212 -2.28 -12.24 2.77
C LEU A 212 -0.96 -11.75 2.16
N THR A 213 0.19 -12.28 2.54
CA THR A 213 1.44 -11.96 1.85
C THR A 213 1.43 -12.65 0.48
N ALA A 214 1.61 -11.90 -0.61
CA ALA A 214 1.95 -12.53 -1.89
C ALA A 214 3.32 -13.19 -1.81
N ALA A 215 3.55 -14.22 -2.62
CA ALA A 215 4.85 -14.84 -2.81
C ALA A 215 5.90 -13.78 -3.21
N GLY A 216 6.74 -13.40 -2.26
CA GLY A 216 7.77 -12.37 -2.42
C GLY A 216 8.27 -11.86 -1.08
N ASN A 217 9.57 -11.61 -0.97
CA ASN A 217 10.22 -11.13 0.26
C ASN A 217 9.78 -9.68 0.54
N ALA A 218 8.75 -9.50 1.38
CA ALA A 218 8.39 -8.19 1.90
C ALA A 218 9.08 -7.98 3.25
N GLU A 219 9.98 -7.01 3.32
CA GLU A 219 10.62 -6.56 4.57
C GLU A 219 9.80 -5.42 5.19
N TYR A 220 9.40 -5.61 6.44
CA TYR A 220 8.64 -4.60 7.20
C TYR A 220 9.45 -4.14 8.42
N ASN A 221 9.64 -2.83 8.56
CA ASN A 221 10.33 -2.25 9.73
C ASN A 221 9.47 -2.35 11.00
N SER A 222 8.17 -2.11 10.88
CA SER A 222 7.20 -2.33 11.95
C SER A 222 5.83 -2.73 11.37
N VAL A 223 5.26 -3.82 11.91
CA VAL A 223 3.90 -4.25 11.57
C VAL A 223 3.05 -4.19 12.84
N ARG A 224 1.98 -3.39 12.80
CA ARG A 224 0.96 -3.36 13.85
C ARG A 224 -0.29 -4.06 13.32
N LEU A 225 -0.59 -5.24 13.88
CA LEU A 225 -1.70 -6.08 13.47
C LEU A 225 -2.85 -5.95 14.46
N ALA A 226 -4.00 -5.47 14.00
CA ALA A 226 -5.23 -5.41 14.79
C ALA A 226 -6.25 -6.50 14.37
N GLY A 227 -5.81 -7.58 13.72
CA GLY A 227 -6.67 -8.65 13.18
C GLY A 227 -5.96 -10.00 12.97
N ILE A 228 -6.71 -11.01 12.53
CA ILE A 228 -6.26 -12.42 12.35
C ILE A 228 -5.35 -12.54 11.11
N ILE A 229 -4.16 -13.15 11.27
CA ILE A 229 -3.32 -13.58 10.14
C ILE A 229 -3.77 -14.98 9.71
N ASN A 230 -4.28 -15.11 8.48
CA ASN A 230 -4.54 -16.41 7.87
C ASN A 230 -3.51 -16.57 6.75
N HIS A 231 -2.48 -17.38 7.00
CA HIS A 231 -1.44 -17.68 6.02
C HIS A 231 -1.91 -18.79 5.09
N GLY A 232 -1.98 -18.51 3.78
CA GLY A 232 -1.84 -19.56 2.77
C GLY A 232 -0.38 -19.98 2.71
N ASP A 233 -0.13 -21.28 2.49
CA ASP A 233 1.09 -22.03 2.83
C ASP A 233 2.48 -21.54 2.35
N GLN A 234 2.68 -20.36 1.75
CA GLN A 234 3.91 -20.06 1.00
C GLN A 234 4.41 -18.61 1.06
N GLY A 235 4.97 -18.15 2.18
CA GLY A 235 5.80 -16.93 2.19
C GLY A 235 6.21 -16.41 3.57
N VAL A 236 7.51 -16.26 3.83
CA VAL A 236 8.05 -15.71 5.09
C VAL A 236 8.30 -14.21 4.92
N GLY A 237 7.44 -13.38 5.52
CA GLY A 237 7.73 -11.95 5.72
C GLY A 237 8.51 -11.76 7.00
N ILE A 238 9.75 -11.28 6.92
CA ILE A 238 10.59 -10.99 8.09
C ILE A 238 10.21 -9.59 8.59
N ALA A 239 9.46 -9.49 9.68
CA ALA A 239 9.25 -8.24 10.39
C ALA A 239 10.38 -8.01 11.39
N ARG A 240 11.06 -6.86 11.33
CA ARG A 240 12.09 -6.49 12.32
C ARG A 240 11.50 -6.08 13.69
N GLY A 241 10.21 -5.77 13.73
CA GLY A 241 9.43 -5.58 14.94
C GLY A 241 7.98 -6.01 14.71
N LEU A 242 7.53 -7.04 15.44
CA LEU A 242 6.15 -7.53 15.44
C LEU A 242 5.48 -7.12 16.75
N TYR A 243 4.47 -6.25 16.66
CA TYR A 243 3.68 -5.82 17.81
C TYR A 243 2.24 -6.32 17.65
N ILE A 244 1.84 -7.29 18.48
CA ILE A 244 0.52 -7.93 18.46
C ILE A 244 -0.28 -7.34 19.63
N ASP A 245 -1.33 -6.57 19.33
CA ASP A 245 -2.15 -5.87 20.34
C ASP A 245 -3.22 -6.77 21.00
N GLN A 246 -3.37 -8.03 20.59
CA GLN A 246 -4.39 -8.95 21.09
C GLN A 246 -3.83 -10.32 21.47
N GLU A 247 -4.53 -11.00 22.39
CA GLU A 247 -4.24 -12.37 22.84
C GLU A 247 -4.07 -13.30 21.64
N LEU A 248 -2.90 -13.95 21.56
CA LEU A 248 -2.57 -14.88 20.50
C LEU A 248 -3.45 -16.13 20.66
N VAL A 249 -4.63 -16.13 20.05
CA VAL A 249 -5.51 -17.30 20.03
C VAL A 249 -4.79 -18.38 19.23
N THR A 250 -4.29 -19.39 19.93
CA THR A 250 -3.66 -20.57 19.34
C THR A 250 -4.63 -21.20 18.34
N VAL A 251 -4.33 -21.04 17.05
CA VAL A 251 -4.98 -21.83 16.01
C VAL A 251 -4.36 -23.22 16.10
N ASN A 252 -5.20 -24.21 16.38
CA ASN A 252 -4.83 -25.62 16.48
C ASN A 252 -3.97 -26.01 15.27
N ASN A 253 -2.72 -26.40 15.53
CA ASN A 253 -1.73 -26.99 14.60
C ASN A 253 -0.59 -26.13 14.03
N TYR A 254 -0.37 -24.89 14.45
CA TYR A 254 0.82 -24.14 14.00
C TYR A 254 1.68 -23.59 15.13
N ARG A 255 2.98 -23.93 15.09
CA ARG A 255 4.04 -23.34 15.92
C ARG A 255 4.22 -21.89 15.45
N ALA A 256 3.47 -20.97 16.05
CA ALA A 256 3.39 -19.57 15.62
C ALA A 256 4.70 -18.75 15.77
N LEU A 257 5.83 -19.38 16.10
CA LEU A 257 7.10 -18.68 16.25
C LEU A 257 8.27 -19.61 15.94
N GLU A 258 8.52 -19.87 14.65
CA GLU A 258 9.77 -20.48 14.23
C GLU A 258 10.81 -19.36 14.09
N VAL A 259 11.45 -19.01 15.22
CA VAL A 259 12.63 -18.14 15.21
C VAL A 259 13.81 -18.98 14.76
N GLU A 260 14.55 -18.46 13.79
CA GLU A 260 15.68 -19.08 13.10
C GLU A 260 16.54 -19.99 13.99
N LYS A 261 16.79 -21.20 13.49
CA LYS A 261 17.55 -22.27 14.16
C LYS A 261 18.96 -21.77 14.50
N GLY A 262 19.16 -21.35 15.76
CA GLY A 262 20.50 -21.07 16.31
C GLY A 262 20.65 -19.86 17.21
N LYS A 263 19.67 -18.95 17.30
CA LYS A 263 19.75 -17.78 18.22
C LYS A 263 18.36 -17.37 18.73
N THR A 264 17.86 -18.03 19.76
CA THR A 264 16.71 -17.52 20.51
C THR A 264 17.19 -16.87 21.79
N LEU A 265 17.31 -15.54 21.78
CA LEU A 265 17.34 -14.75 23.02
C LEU A 265 15.89 -14.58 23.47
N LEU A 266 15.35 -15.58 24.17
CA LEU A 266 14.19 -15.36 25.05
C LEU A 266 14.67 -14.48 26.20
N LYS A 267 14.67 -13.16 25.99
CA LYS A 267 15.05 -12.18 27.02
C LYS A 267 13.88 -11.82 27.92
N ASP A 268 13.00 -12.79 28.17
CA ASP A 268 11.85 -12.60 29.03
C ASP A 268 11.69 -13.74 30.03
N THR A 269 11.13 -13.39 31.17
CA THR A 269 10.92 -14.29 32.31
C THR A 269 10.03 -15.44 31.85
N LEU A 270 10.57 -16.66 31.77
CA LEU A 270 9.78 -17.85 31.54
C LEU A 270 8.87 -18.06 32.75
N ALA A 271 7.69 -17.44 32.72
CA ALA A 271 6.64 -17.71 33.68
C ALA A 271 6.18 -19.15 33.44
N LEU A 272 6.54 -20.06 34.34
CA LEU A 272 6.02 -21.42 34.40
C LEU A 272 4.92 -21.44 35.47
N PRO A 273 3.69 -20.97 35.16
CA PRO A 273 2.60 -21.01 36.12
C PRO A 273 2.39 -22.46 36.57
N ASN A 274 2.30 -22.66 37.88
CA ASN A 274 2.23 -23.96 38.58
C ASN A 274 3.56 -24.67 38.89
N ILE A 275 4.72 -23.99 38.87
CA ILE A 275 5.85 -24.45 39.70
C ILE A 275 5.47 -24.25 41.17
N LEU A 276 4.88 -25.30 41.74
CA LEU A 276 4.69 -25.43 43.17
C LEU A 276 6.07 -25.58 43.81
N SER A 277 6.50 -24.59 44.59
CA SER A 277 7.63 -24.73 45.51
C SER A 277 7.22 -25.69 46.63
N LYS A 278 7.28 -27.00 46.36
CA LYS A 278 7.03 -28.04 47.36
C LYS A 278 8.36 -28.65 47.79
N SER A 279 8.58 -28.73 49.10
CA SER A 279 9.77 -29.34 49.72
C SER A 279 9.73 -30.88 49.70
N ASP A 280 8.68 -31.49 49.16
CA ASP A 280 8.53 -32.94 49.07
C ASP A 280 9.34 -33.51 47.90
N THR A 281 10.61 -33.81 48.17
CA THR A 281 11.55 -34.43 47.22
C THR A 281 11.29 -35.93 46.99
N ALA A 282 10.35 -36.55 47.72
CA ALA A 282 10.00 -37.95 47.53
C ALA A 282 9.01 -38.14 46.37
N THR A 283 8.03 -37.25 46.27
CA THR A 283 7.01 -37.29 45.21
C THR A 283 7.40 -36.48 43.97
N TYR A 284 8.09 -35.35 44.17
CA TYR A 284 8.40 -34.41 43.10
C TYR A 284 9.90 -34.41 42.81
N LYS A 285 10.27 -35.01 41.68
CA LYS A 285 11.65 -34.97 41.18
C LYS A 285 11.91 -33.60 40.54
N PRO A 286 12.97 -32.87 40.93
CA PRO A 286 13.32 -31.59 40.32
C PRO A 286 13.68 -31.78 38.84
N LEU A 287 13.68 -30.67 38.12
CA LEU A 287 14.16 -30.60 36.76
C LEU A 287 15.69 -30.49 36.77
N ALA A 288 16.36 -31.30 35.97
CA ALA A 288 17.79 -31.20 35.68
C ALA A 288 18.00 -30.88 34.20
N ILE A 289 19.21 -30.45 33.87
CA ILE A 289 19.65 -30.25 32.49
C ILE A 289 20.58 -31.42 32.15
N ASP A 290 20.28 -32.15 31.08
CA ASP A 290 21.17 -33.22 30.60
C ASP A 290 22.41 -32.66 29.86
N ALA A 291 23.35 -33.53 29.50
CA ALA A 291 24.58 -33.12 28.80
C ALA A 291 24.34 -32.49 27.41
N SER A 292 23.12 -32.62 26.87
CA SER A 292 22.71 -32.03 25.60
C SER A 292 21.94 -30.71 25.79
N GLY A 293 21.77 -30.24 27.04
CA GLY A 293 21.02 -29.02 27.34
C GLY A 293 19.50 -29.21 27.48
N ASN A 294 19.00 -30.45 27.47
CA ASN A 294 17.56 -30.70 27.62
C ASN A 294 17.13 -30.68 29.08
N ILE A 295 15.95 -30.13 29.35
CA ILE A 295 15.33 -30.17 30.68
C ILE A 295 14.67 -31.54 30.88
N VAL A 296 15.17 -32.34 31.83
CA VAL A 296 14.70 -33.69 32.17
C VAL A 296 14.27 -33.80 33.63
N LYS A 297 13.39 -34.74 33.96
CA LYS A 297 13.11 -35.08 35.37
C LYS A 297 14.33 -35.82 35.94
N MET A 298 14.89 -35.37 37.06
CA MET A 298 15.98 -36.10 37.71
C MET A 298 15.56 -37.53 38.02
N THR A 299 16.41 -38.53 37.78
CA THR A 299 16.07 -39.94 38.02
C THR A 299 15.96 -40.25 39.52
N ALA A 300 16.76 -39.58 40.37
CA ALA A 300 16.67 -39.60 41.82
C ALA A 300 17.30 -38.33 42.44
N TRP A 301 16.68 -37.79 43.49
CA TRP A 301 17.31 -36.76 44.34
C TRP A 301 18.13 -37.48 45.43
N LYS A 302 19.47 -37.36 45.41
CA LYS A 302 20.30 -37.71 46.56
C LYS A 302 20.65 -36.41 47.29
N PRO A 303 20.04 -36.10 48.45
CA PRO A 303 20.46 -34.94 49.22
C PRO A 303 21.91 -35.17 49.65
N ALA A 304 22.78 -34.18 49.44
CA ALA A 304 24.11 -34.19 50.04
C ALA A 304 23.94 -34.26 51.57
N GLY A 305 24.17 -35.44 52.18
CA GLY A 305 24.19 -35.58 53.64
C GLY A 305 23.67 -36.89 54.24
N SER A 306 22.88 -37.71 53.55
CA SER A 306 22.39 -38.97 54.16
C SER A 306 23.39 -40.12 53.97
N ARG A 307 24.50 -40.10 54.73
CA ARG A 307 25.43 -41.24 54.79
C ARG A 307 24.73 -42.46 55.41
N VAL A 308 24.73 -43.59 54.72
CA VAL A 308 24.14 -44.84 55.24
C VAL A 308 25.15 -45.49 56.19
N SER A 309 24.72 -45.77 57.42
CA SER A 309 25.58 -46.39 58.45
C SER A 309 25.11 -47.78 58.88
N ILE A 310 26.04 -48.63 59.32
CA ILE A 310 25.75 -49.92 59.93
C ILE A 310 26.65 -50.19 61.14
N THR A 311 26.16 -50.95 62.12
CA THR A 311 26.95 -51.48 63.24
C THR A 311 27.21 -52.97 63.06
N VAL A 312 28.46 -53.38 63.19
CA VAL A 312 28.95 -54.74 62.97
C VAL A 312 29.51 -55.29 64.28
N ALA A 313 29.05 -56.47 64.68
CA ALA A 313 29.52 -57.18 65.89
C ALA A 313 30.22 -58.52 65.58
N GLY A 314 30.42 -58.85 64.29
CA GLY A 314 31.11 -60.07 63.87
C GLY A 314 32.62 -59.88 63.71
N ALA A 315 33.36 -60.99 63.72
CA ALA A 315 34.81 -61.01 63.47
C ALA A 315 35.19 -60.64 62.02
N SER A 316 34.25 -60.73 61.08
CA SER A 316 34.44 -60.35 59.69
C SER A 316 33.19 -59.69 59.08
N TYR A 317 33.38 -58.71 58.21
CA TYR A 317 32.29 -58.05 57.49
C TYR A 317 32.77 -57.43 56.17
N THR A 318 32.04 -57.68 55.08
CA THR A 318 32.27 -57.05 53.77
C THR A 318 31.29 -55.91 53.58
N VAL A 319 31.80 -54.70 53.31
CA VAL A 319 30.95 -53.50 53.23
C VAL A 319 30.15 -53.49 51.92
N PRO A 320 28.80 -53.46 51.97
CA PRO A 320 27.95 -53.39 50.78
C PRO A 320 28.12 -52.09 50.00
N ALA A 321 27.65 -52.06 48.74
CA ALA A 321 27.77 -50.89 47.86
C ALA A 321 27.07 -49.61 48.37
N ASN A 322 26.07 -49.77 49.23
CA ASN A 322 25.20 -48.70 49.74
C ASN A 322 25.53 -48.26 51.17
N VAL A 323 26.64 -48.69 51.76
CA VAL A 323 27.06 -48.30 53.12
C VAL A 323 28.26 -47.35 53.04
N ASP A 324 28.18 -46.25 53.79
CA ASP A 324 29.17 -45.17 53.84
C ASP A 324 29.89 -45.12 55.20
N VAL A 325 29.27 -45.63 56.27
CA VAL A 325 29.85 -45.65 57.63
C VAL A 325 29.67 -47.02 58.28
N VAL A 326 30.76 -47.59 58.81
CA VAL A 326 30.76 -48.87 59.52
C VAL A 326 31.24 -48.65 60.95
N PHE A 327 30.38 -48.93 61.91
CA PHE A 327 30.72 -48.96 63.34
C PHE A 327 31.07 -50.40 63.73
N VAL A 328 32.31 -50.65 64.13
CA VAL A 328 32.77 -51.99 64.54
C VAL A 328 32.72 -52.09 66.06
N ASN A 329 31.82 -52.92 66.56
CA ASN A 329 31.60 -53.21 67.97
C ASN A 329 31.90 -54.69 68.27
N TYR A 330 33.11 -55.13 67.92
CA TYR A 330 33.55 -56.50 68.16
C TYR A 330 34.28 -56.60 69.51
N SER A 331 33.84 -57.51 70.37
CA SER A 331 34.23 -57.55 71.79
C SER A 331 35.43 -58.42 72.12
N THR A 332 35.86 -59.32 71.23
CA THR A 332 36.93 -60.29 71.53
C THR A 332 37.91 -60.48 70.38
N GLY A 333 39.18 -60.07 70.53
CA GLY A 333 40.22 -60.37 69.54
C GLY A 333 40.30 -59.33 68.42
N GLN A 334 40.33 -59.78 67.16
CA GLN A 334 40.53 -58.92 65.98
C GLN A 334 39.34 -59.06 65.02
N ALA A 335 38.83 -57.93 64.52
CA ALA A 335 37.81 -57.91 63.46
C ALA A 335 38.43 -57.51 62.12
N THR A 336 37.91 -58.04 61.01
CA THR A 336 38.33 -57.67 59.64
C THR A 336 37.17 -57.06 58.86
N ILE A 337 37.35 -55.83 58.36
CA ILE A 337 36.42 -55.14 57.47
C ILE A 337 36.97 -55.18 56.05
N THR A 338 36.28 -55.86 55.14
CA THR A 338 36.66 -55.96 53.73
C THR A 338 35.97 -54.85 52.93
N LEU A 339 36.77 -53.99 52.30
CA LEU A 339 36.30 -52.94 51.41
C LEU A 339 35.78 -53.55 50.09
N PRO A 340 34.69 -53.02 49.51
CA PRO A 340 34.13 -53.55 48.27
C PRO A 340 34.97 -53.13 47.07
N ALA A 341 34.66 -53.68 45.89
CA ALA A 341 35.09 -53.04 44.64
C ALA A 341 34.57 -51.59 44.63
N GLY A 342 35.48 -50.63 44.44
CA GLY A 342 35.16 -49.22 44.55
C GLY A 342 34.63 -48.61 43.25
N THR A 343 33.83 -47.56 43.38
CA THR A 343 33.52 -46.60 42.31
C THR A 343 34.33 -45.34 42.57
N LEU A 344 34.81 -44.66 41.53
CA LEU A 344 35.61 -43.44 41.66
C LEU A 344 34.96 -42.47 42.65
N ASP A 345 35.77 -41.89 43.53
CA ASP A 345 35.40 -40.93 44.58
C ASP A 345 34.48 -41.45 45.71
N ARG A 346 34.22 -42.76 45.79
CA ARG A 346 33.48 -43.32 46.92
C ARG A 346 34.28 -43.22 48.20
N GLU A 347 33.65 -42.74 49.27
CA GLU A 347 34.21 -42.69 50.63
C GLU A 347 33.54 -43.69 51.55
N ILE A 348 34.31 -44.37 52.41
CA ILE A 348 33.80 -45.21 53.49
C ILE A 348 34.52 -44.83 54.79
N THR A 349 33.78 -44.63 55.87
CA THR A 349 34.34 -44.39 57.21
C THR A 349 34.16 -45.60 58.10
N ILE A 350 35.25 -46.18 58.58
CA ILE A 350 35.25 -47.31 59.52
C ILE A 350 35.61 -46.76 60.90
N LYS A 351 34.78 -47.05 61.91
CA LYS A 351 34.96 -46.60 63.30
C LYS A 351 35.08 -47.81 64.21
N ASN A 352 36.24 -47.99 64.84
CA ASN A 352 36.43 -48.99 65.89
C ASN A 352 35.90 -48.42 67.21
N LEU A 353 34.91 -49.09 67.83
CA LEU A 353 34.33 -48.67 69.10
C LEU A 353 35.04 -49.29 70.32
N SER A 354 35.84 -50.35 70.11
CA SER A 354 36.55 -51.06 71.17
C SER A 354 37.79 -50.29 71.62
N SER A 355 38.05 -50.26 72.93
CA SER A 355 39.26 -49.67 73.51
C SER A 355 40.48 -50.59 73.48
N SER A 356 40.31 -51.88 73.20
CA SER A 356 41.36 -52.90 73.31
C SER A 356 41.51 -53.80 72.08
N ASN A 357 40.49 -53.88 71.23
CA ASN A 357 40.48 -54.80 70.09
C ASN A 357 40.90 -54.09 68.81
N THR A 358 41.65 -54.79 67.96
CA THR A 358 42.10 -54.26 66.67
C THR A 358 41.08 -54.54 65.57
N VAL A 359 40.86 -53.56 64.69
CA VAL A 359 40.13 -53.75 63.42
C VAL A 359 41.11 -53.69 62.26
N LEU A 360 41.20 -54.75 61.47
CA LEU A 360 41.93 -54.77 60.21
C LEU A 360 41.01 -54.37 59.05
N LEU A 361 41.57 -53.67 58.08
CA LEU A 361 40.93 -53.28 56.84
C LEU A 361 41.55 -54.10 55.71
N SER A 362 40.73 -54.87 55.01
CA SER A 362 41.13 -55.64 53.83
C SER A 362 40.70 -54.90 52.57
N GLY A 363 41.60 -54.78 51.58
CA GLY A 363 41.35 -54.09 50.32
C GLY A 363 41.91 -52.66 50.22
N LEU A 364 42.63 -52.19 51.25
CA LEU A 364 43.46 -50.98 51.17
C LEU A 364 44.66 -51.18 50.25
N ASP A 365 45.18 -50.08 49.72
CA ASP A 365 46.48 -50.05 49.04
C ASP A 365 47.59 -50.62 49.95
N THR A 366 48.57 -51.32 49.37
CA THR A 366 49.64 -51.97 50.14
C THR A 366 50.53 -51.00 50.90
N ASN A 367 50.53 -49.71 50.53
CA ASN A 367 51.29 -48.66 51.19
C ASN A 367 50.54 -48.01 52.37
N GLU A 368 49.28 -48.41 52.61
CA GLU A 368 48.42 -47.82 53.65
C GLU A 368 48.45 -48.62 54.95
N SER A 369 48.33 -47.91 56.08
CA SER A 369 48.19 -48.56 57.38
C SER A 369 46.80 -49.18 57.53
N ASN A 370 46.75 -50.51 57.52
CA ASN A 370 45.49 -51.27 57.42
C ASN A 370 44.86 -51.67 58.76
N SER A 371 45.30 -51.13 59.89
CA SER A 371 44.79 -51.50 61.21
C SER A 371 44.30 -50.30 62.02
N LEU A 372 43.24 -50.46 62.81
CA LEU A 372 42.81 -49.56 63.89
C LEU A 372 42.98 -50.32 65.20
N ALA A 373 44.12 -50.12 65.88
CA ALA A 373 44.53 -50.92 67.04
C ALA A 373 43.59 -50.80 68.25
N THR A 374 43.04 -49.61 68.46
CA THR A 374 42.11 -49.26 69.54
C THR A 374 40.99 -48.37 68.98
N ARG A 375 40.21 -47.75 69.87
CA ARG A 375 39.14 -46.83 69.50
C ARG A 375 39.68 -45.73 68.60
N GLY A 376 39.05 -45.57 67.45
CA GLY A 376 39.50 -44.65 66.41
C GLY A 376 38.67 -44.79 65.14
N ALA A 377 38.98 -43.98 64.14
CA ALA A 377 38.30 -43.98 62.86
C ALA A 377 39.29 -43.87 61.70
N ILE A 378 38.97 -44.49 60.58
CA ILE A 378 39.65 -44.27 59.31
C ILE A 378 38.60 -44.02 58.23
N THR A 379 38.80 -42.97 57.45
CA THR A 379 38.05 -42.70 56.23
C THR A 379 38.92 -43.05 55.05
N VAL A 380 38.39 -43.90 54.18
CA VAL A 380 39.06 -44.37 52.97
C VAL A 380 38.30 -43.86 51.75
N LYS A 381 39.02 -43.55 50.67
CA LYS A 381 38.45 -43.11 49.39
C LYS A 381 38.98 -43.96 48.25
N TYR A 382 38.10 -44.37 47.34
CA TYR A 382 38.51 -45.10 46.15
C TYR A 382 38.94 -44.14 45.03
N THR A 383 40.18 -44.29 44.56
CA THR A 383 40.80 -43.41 43.55
C THR A 383 40.55 -43.86 42.11
N GLY A 384 39.83 -44.97 41.92
CA GLY A 384 39.66 -45.63 40.63
C GLY A 384 40.48 -46.92 40.50
N SER A 385 41.60 -47.02 41.22
CA SER A 385 42.50 -48.19 41.20
C SER A 385 42.65 -48.89 42.55
N SER A 386 42.66 -48.15 43.65
CA SER A 386 42.81 -48.69 45.01
C SER A 386 42.06 -47.85 46.04
N TRP A 387 41.85 -48.42 47.23
CA TRP A 387 41.36 -47.66 48.39
C TRP A 387 42.52 -47.03 49.13
N MET A 388 42.49 -45.72 49.29
CA MET A 388 43.50 -44.96 50.03
C MET A 388 42.93 -44.37 51.31
N GLY A 389 43.74 -44.27 52.36
CA GLY A 389 43.37 -43.61 53.61
C GLY A 389 43.40 -42.09 53.44
N ILE A 390 42.26 -41.41 53.56
CA ILE A 390 42.20 -39.94 53.44
C ILE A 390 42.11 -39.23 54.78
N SER A 391 41.77 -39.95 55.84
CA SER A 391 41.71 -39.42 57.20
C SER A 391 41.81 -40.52 58.23
N ARG A 392 42.52 -40.28 59.33
CA ARG A 392 42.65 -41.22 60.45
C ARG A 392 42.67 -40.48 61.78
N TYR A 393 41.88 -40.96 62.75
CA TYR A 393 41.68 -40.37 64.07
C TYR A 393 41.71 -41.42 65.17
#